data_AF-K1RCG1-F1
#
_entry.id   AF-K1RCG1-F1
#
_cell.length_a   1.000
_cell.length_b   1.000
_cell.length_c   1.000
_cell.angle_alpha   90.00
_cell.angle_beta   90.00
_cell.angle_gamma   90.00
#
_symmetry.space_group_name_H-M   'P 1'
#
loop_
_entity.id
_entity.type
_entity.pdbx_description
1 polymer ?
#
loop_
_entity_poly.entity_id
_entity_poly.type
_entity_poly.pdbx_seq_one_letter_code
_entity_poly.pdbx_strand_id
1 'polypeptide(L)'
;MDFLLEALTNWLKEMLVGGIMSNLSGMFDSVNQQVADISVQVGQTPQGWNGSIFNMIENLSNSIMVPIAGVILAIVMTVDLIQMIADKNNLHDVDTWMIFKWVFKSAAAILIVTNTWNIVMGVFDMAQSVVAQAAGIINSDASIDISSVMTDLEPRLMEMDRGTAVRTVSNP
;
A
#
# COMPACT_ATOMS: atom_id res chain seq x y z
N MET A 1 40.62 27.77 -38.81
CA MET A 1 40.32 27.89 -37.37
C MET A 1 38.92 27.37 -37.05
N ASP A 2 37.93 27.56 -37.93
CA ASP A 2 36.59 26.96 -37.75
C ASP A 2 36.59 25.44 -37.63
N PHE A 3 37.30 24.72 -38.52
CA PHE A 3 37.35 23.26 -38.46
C PHE A 3 37.84 22.70 -37.11
N LEU A 4 38.84 23.33 -36.49
CA LEU A 4 39.35 22.89 -35.19
C LEU A 4 38.39 23.25 -34.06
N LEU A 5 37.76 24.43 -34.10
CA LEU A 5 36.75 24.84 -33.11
C LEU A 5 35.48 23.99 -33.21
N GLU A 6 35.07 23.60 -34.41
CA GLU A 6 33.93 22.74 -34.69
C GLU A 6 34.19 21.29 -34.25
N ALA A 7 35.38 20.74 -34.55
CA ALA A 7 35.80 19.43 -34.07
C ALA A 7 35.88 19.36 -32.53
N LEU A 8 36.45 20.39 -31.88
CA LEU A 8 36.52 20.48 -30.42
C LEU A 8 35.12 20.73 -29.80
N THR A 9 34.21 21.35 -30.55
CA THR A 9 32.82 21.56 -30.14
C THR A 9 32.03 20.26 -30.13
N ASN A 10 32.13 19.48 -31.20
CA ASN A 10 31.46 18.18 -31.31
C ASN A 10 32.00 17.20 -30.27
N TRP A 11 33.32 17.13 -30.08
CA TRP A 11 33.94 16.28 -29.06
C TRP A 11 33.42 16.54 -27.64
N LEU A 12 33.28 17.82 -27.25
CA LEU A 12 32.79 18.17 -25.91
C LEU A 12 31.28 17.93 -25.77
N LYS A 13 30.50 18.09 -26.85
CA LYS A 13 29.08 17.75 -26.86
C LYS A 13 28.88 16.25 -26.68
N GLU A 14 29.61 15.42 -27.42
CA GLU A 14 29.57 13.96 -27.29
C GLU A 14 29.92 13.51 -25.86
N MET A 15 30.94 14.10 -25.24
CA MET A 15 31.28 13.80 -23.83
C MET A 15 30.17 14.23 -22.85
N LEU A 16 29.58 15.42 -23.02
CA LEU A 16 28.49 15.91 -22.16
C LEU A 16 27.22 15.07 -22.32
N VAL A 17 26.83 14.77 -23.56
CA VAL A 17 25.68 13.91 -23.87
C VAL A 17 25.92 12.51 -23.30
N GLY A 18 27.09 11.91 -23.54
CA GLY A 18 27.44 10.60 -22.96
C GLY A 18 27.40 10.57 -21.43
N GLY A 19 27.87 11.64 -20.77
CA GLY A 19 27.80 11.79 -19.33
C GLY A 19 26.38 11.93 -18.78
N ILE A 20 25.53 12.74 -19.43
CA ILE A 20 24.12 12.91 -19.06
C ILE A 20 23.36 11.61 -19.26
N MET A 21 23.54 10.93 -20.40
CA MET A 21 22.89 9.67 -20.72
C MET A 21 23.31 8.56 -19.75
N SER A 22 24.59 8.48 -19.39
CA SER A 22 25.08 7.54 -18.39
C SER A 22 24.51 7.81 -16.99
N ASN A 23 24.43 9.07 -16.57
CA ASN A 23 23.87 9.43 -15.27
C ASN A 23 22.36 9.15 -15.21
N LEU A 24 21.61 9.52 -16.25
CA LEU A 24 20.18 9.26 -16.36
C LEU A 24 19.88 7.76 -16.38
N SER A 25 20.62 6.96 -17.17
CA SER A 25 20.48 5.50 -17.16
C SER A 25 20.70 4.93 -15.75
N GLY A 26 21.76 5.34 -15.06
CA GLY A 26 22.04 4.89 -13.69
C GLY A 26 20.97 5.31 -12.68
N MET A 27 20.36 6.50 -12.85
CA MET A 27 19.23 6.93 -12.04
C MET A 27 17.97 6.11 -12.33
N PHE A 28 17.66 5.84 -13.61
CA PHE A 28 16.51 5.01 -13.98
C PHE A 28 16.65 3.57 -13.50
N ASP A 29 17.85 2.97 -13.59
CA ASP A 29 18.12 1.63 -13.05
C ASP A 29 17.93 1.60 -11.53
N SER A 30 18.42 2.61 -10.82
CA SER A 30 18.25 2.73 -9.37
C SER A 30 16.77 2.91 -8.97
N VAL A 31 16.01 3.71 -9.72
CA VAL A 31 14.57 3.88 -9.51
C VAL A 31 13.82 2.57 -9.78
N ASN A 32 14.13 1.86 -10.87
CA ASN A 32 13.53 0.57 -11.19
C ASN A 32 13.80 -0.47 -10.09
N GLN A 33 15.03 -0.52 -9.56
CA GLN A 33 15.38 -1.38 -8.43
C GLN A 33 14.60 -1.02 -7.17
N GLN A 34 14.54 0.26 -6.81
CA GLN A 34 13.76 0.71 -5.64
C GLN A 34 12.27 0.41 -5.79
N VAL A 35 11.69 0.62 -6.97
CA VAL A 35 10.28 0.30 -7.24
C VAL A 35 10.03 -1.20 -7.14
N ALA A 36 10.95 -2.03 -7.64
CA ALA A 36 10.88 -3.49 -7.49
C ALA A 36 10.95 -3.90 -6.01
N ASP A 37 11.91 -3.36 -5.25
CA ASP A 37 12.05 -3.67 -3.82
C ASP A 37 10.84 -3.22 -3.00
N ILE A 38 10.30 -2.03 -3.29
CA ILE A 38 9.07 -1.52 -2.66
C ILE A 38 7.89 -2.44 -2.98
N SER A 39 7.76 -2.89 -4.24
CA SER A 39 6.69 -3.82 -4.64
C SER A 39 6.71 -5.12 -3.84
N VAL A 40 7.90 -5.62 -3.50
CA VAL A 40 8.08 -6.79 -2.65
C VAL A 40 7.69 -6.48 -1.21
N GLN A 41 8.12 -5.34 -0.66
CA GLN A 41 7.81 -4.95 0.72
C GLN A 41 6.31 -4.73 0.96
N VAL A 42 5.61 -4.07 0.03
CA VAL A 42 4.16 -3.83 0.16
C VAL A 42 3.33 -5.10 -0.03
N GLY A 43 3.89 -6.14 -0.66
CA GLY A 43 3.24 -7.44 -0.83
C GLY A 43 3.32 -8.35 0.41
N GLN A 44 4.14 -8.01 1.40
CA GLN A 44 4.32 -8.85 2.59
C GLN A 44 3.09 -8.81 3.51
N THR A 45 2.85 -9.91 4.23
CA THR A 45 1.83 -9.92 5.30
C THR A 45 2.29 -9.00 6.42
N PRO A 46 1.38 -8.47 7.27
CA PRO A 46 1.79 -7.74 8.47
C PRO A 46 2.81 -8.51 9.34
N GLN A 47 2.67 -9.83 9.42
CA GLN A 47 3.62 -10.72 10.09
C GLN A 47 4.97 -10.81 9.37
N GLY A 48 4.97 -10.91 8.04
CA GLY A 48 6.19 -10.96 7.22
C GLY A 48 6.94 -9.65 7.18
N TRP A 49 6.22 -8.53 7.24
CA TRP A 49 6.78 -7.18 7.28
C TRP A 49 7.44 -6.88 8.63
N ASN A 50 6.76 -7.15 9.75
CA ASN A 50 7.34 -6.98 11.08
C ASN A 50 6.65 -7.86 12.13
N GLY A 51 7.22 -9.04 12.40
CA GLY A 51 6.69 -9.99 13.38
C GLY A 51 6.61 -9.42 14.81
N SER A 52 7.51 -8.52 15.21
CA SER A 52 7.51 -7.95 16.56
C SER A 52 6.35 -6.99 16.78
N ILE A 53 6.11 -6.08 15.82
CA ILE A 53 4.97 -5.16 15.85
C ILE A 53 3.66 -5.94 15.71
N PHE A 54 3.64 -6.94 14.82
CA PHE A 54 2.50 -7.83 14.63
C PHE A 54 2.10 -8.51 15.95
N ASN A 55 3.04 -9.18 16.61
CA ASN A 55 2.80 -9.85 17.88
C ASN A 55 2.39 -8.85 18.98
N MET A 56 2.96 -7.63 18.98
CA MET A 56 2.55 -6.60 19.93
C MET A 56 1.07 -6.22 19.75
N ILE A 57 0.64 -5.99 18.50
CA ILE A 57 -0.74 -5.61 18.18
C ILE A 57 -1.70 -6.79 18.45
N GLU A 58 -1.32 -8.01 18.08
CA GLU A 58 -2.09 -9.23 18.36
C GLU A 58 -2.34 -9.38 19.86
N ASN A 59 -1.30 -9.25 20.67
CA ASN A 59 -1.39 -9.37 22.11
C ASN A 59 -2.27 -8.27 22.72
N LEU A 60 -2.18 -7.03 22.25
CA LEU A 60 -3.06 -5.94 22.67
C LEU A 60 -4.51 -6.21 22.30
N SER A 61 -4.75 -6.72 21.09
CA SER A 61 -6.09 -7.08 20.61
C SER A 61 -6.72 -8.16 21.49
N ASN A 62 -6.01 -9.27 21.70
CA ASN A 62 -6.51 -10.42 22.45
C ASN A 62 -6.61 -10.14 23.96
N SER A 63 -5.67 -9.39 24.53
CA SER A 63 -5.59 -9.19 25.99
C SER A 63 -6.38 -7.99 26.50
N ILE A 64 -6.62 -6.99 25.66
CA ILE A 64 -7.24 -5.72 26.08
C ILE A 64 -8.51 -5.44 25.28
N MET A 65 -8.43 -5.47 23.96
CA MET A 65 -9.57 -5.08 23.12
C MET A 65 -10.74 -6.06 23.23
N VAL A 66 -10.50 -7.37 23.15
CA VAL A 66 -11.55 -8.39 23.25
C VAL A 66 -12.27 -8.34 24.61
N PRO A 67 -11.58 -8.27 25.76
CA PRO A 67 -12.24 -8.11 27.06
C PRO A 67 -13.09 -6.84 27.19
N ILE A 68 -12.57 -5.69 26.73
CA ILE A 68 -13.32 -4.42 26.76
C ILE A 68 -14.59 -4.52 25.90
N ALA A 69 -14.47 -5.06 24.68
CA ALA A 69 -15.61 -5.28 23.81
C ALA A 69 -16.63 -6.25 24.45
N GLY A 70 -16.16 -7.30 25.14
CA GLY A 70 -17.01 -8.22 25.90
C GLY A 70 -17.83 -7.55 26.99
N VAL A 71 -17.23 -6.61 27.74
CA VAL A 71 -17.94 -5.84 28.77
C VAL A 71 -19.00 -4.92 28.16
N ILE A 72 -18.65 -4.20 27.08
CA ILE A 72 -19.59 -3.33 26.38
C ILE A 72 -20.75 -4.15 25.81
N LEU A 73 -20.46 -5.30 25.18
CA LEU A 73 -21.48 -6.21 24.69
C LEU A 73 -22.40 -6.69 25.81
N ALA A 74 -21.87 -7.07 26.96
CA ALA A 74 -22.69 -7.50 28.09
C ALA A 74 -23.68 -6.40 28.53
N ILE A 75 -23.23 -5.14 28.58
CA ILE A 75 -24.09 -3.98 28.90
C ILE A 75 -25.15 -3.80 27.81
N VAL A 76 -24.76 -3.80 26.54
CA VAL A 76 -25.67 -3.62 25.41
C VAL A 76 -26.73 -4.73 25.38
N MET A 77 -26.34 -5.99 25.57
CA MET A 77 -27.27 -7.12 25.60
C MET A 77 -28.27 -7.03 26.76
N THR A 78 -27.83 -6.52 27.91
CA THR A 78 -28.69 -6.33 29.09
C THR A 78 -29.72 -5.22 28.84
N VAL A 79 -29.29 -4.09 28.24
CA VAL A 79 -30.20 -3.00 27.87
C VAL A 79 -31.21 -3.46 26.81
N ASP A 80 -30.76 -4.20 25.80
CA ASP A 80 -31.62 -4.76 24.72
C ASP A 80 -32.68 -5.71 25.30
N LEU A 81 -32.32 -6.51 26.31
CA LEU A 81 -33.26 -7.38 27.03
C LEU A 81 -34.29 -6.57 27.84
N ILE A 82 -33.85 -5.55 28.57
CA ILE A 82 -34.74 -4.70 29.38
C ILE A 82 -35.74 -3.98 28.48
N GLN A 83 -35.28 -3.42 27.36
CA GLN A 83 -36.15 -2.73 26.39
C GLN A 83 -37.18 -3.70 25.80
N MET A 84 -36.76 -4.90 25.41
CA MET A 84 -37.65 -5.95 24.92
C MET A 84 -38.76 -6.33 25.91
N ILE A 85 -38.43 -6.39 27.20
CA ILE A 85 -39.41 -6.69 28.26
C ILE A 85 -40.30 -5.47 28.56
N ALA A 86 -39.72 -4.26 28.58
CA ALA A 86 -40.44 -3.02 28.86
C ALA A 86 -41.43 -2.62 27.76
N ASP A 87 -41.09 -2.86 26.49
CA ASP A 87 -41.97 -2.60 25.35
C ASP A 87 -43.14 -3.59 25.29
N LYS A 88 -42.99 -4.79 25.88
CA LYS A 88 -44.01 -5.85 25.94
C LYS A 88 -44.76 -5.92 27.26
N ASN A 89 -44.79 -4.84 28.04
CA ASN A 89 -45.42 -4.75 29.36
C ASN A 89 -46.97 -4.74 29.35
N ASN A 90 -47.60 -5.48 28.42
CA ASN A 90 -49.03 -5.78 28.40
C ASN A 90 -49.33 -7.30 28.47
N LEU A 91 -48.36 -8.12 28.89
CA LEU A 91 -48.51 -9.53 29.33
C LEU A 91 -49.48 -10.43 28.53
N HIS A 92 -49.63 -10.23 27.21
CA HIS A 92 -50.39 -11.17 26.38
C HIS A 92 -49.55 -11.93 25.36
N ASP A 93 -48.41 -11.40 24.90
CA ASP A 93 -47.58 -12.13 23.94
C ASP A 93 -46.10 -11.80 24.13
N VAL A 94 -45.47 -12.34 25.17
CA VAL A 94 -44.01 -12.48 25.18
C VAL A 94 -43.65 -13.52 24.13
N ASP A 95 -43.61 -13.09 22.87
CA ASP A 95 -43.27 -13.93 21.72
C ASP A 95 -41.96 -14.66 22.01
N THR A 96 -42.03 -15.99 22.19
CA THR A 96 -40.86 -16.87 22.28
C THR A 96 -39.88 -16.61 21.12
N TRP A 97 -40.42 -16.21 19.96
CA TRP A 97 -39.67 -15.78 18.79
C TRP A 97 -38.76 -14.57 19.02
N MET A 98 -39.15 -13.61 19.86
CA MET A 98 -38.35 -12.41 20.13
C MET A 98 -37.14 -12.74 21.00
N ILE A 99 -37.32 -13.59 22.02
CA ILE A 99 -36.22 -14.12 22.84
C ILE A 99 -35.28 -14.97 21.99
N PHE A 100 -35.79 -15.82 21.10
CA PHE A 100 -34.95 -16.61 20.20
C PHE A 100 -34.05 -15.73 19.31
N LYS A 101 -34.60 -14.67 18.71
CA LYS A 101 -33.81 -13.69 17.94
C LYS A 101 -32.77 -12.97 18.79
N TRP A 102 -33.09 -12.64 20.04
CA TRP A 102 -32.15 -12.02 20.97
C TRP A 102 -30.98 -12.95 21.32
N VAL A 103 -31.25 -14.22 21.62
CA VAL A 103 -30.20 -15.23 21.87
C VAL A 103 -29.32 -15.39 20.64
N PHE A 104 -29.91 -15.49 19.45
CA PHE A 104 -29.14 -15.61 18.21
C PHE A 104 -28.27 -14.37 17.93
N LYS A 105 -28.84 -13.16 18.08
CA LYS A 105 -28.11 -11.89 17.97
C LYS A 105 -26.94 -11.82 18.96
N SER A 106 -27.15 -12.26 20.21
CA SER A 106 -26.10 -12.34 21.25
C SER A 106 -24.98 -13.29 20.85
N ALA A 107 -25.34 -14.50 20.41
CA ALA A 107 -24.38 -15.52 20.00
C ALA A 107 -23.54 -15.07 18.80
N ALA A 108 -24.19 -14.46 17.79
CA ALA A 108 -23.50 -13.89 16.64
C ALA A 108 -22.56 -12.75 17.05
N ALA A 109 -22.98 -11.85 17.94
CA ALA A 109 -22.14 -10.75 18.42
C ALA A 109 -20.89 -11.25 19.16
N ILE A 110 -21.04 -12.26 20.02
CA ILE A 110 -19.92 -12.89 20.72
C ILE A 110 -18.96 -13.53 19.72
N LEU A 111 -19.47 -14.30 18.74
CA LEU A 111 -18.63 -14.94 17.73
C LEU A 111 -17.80 -13.93 16.93
N ILE A 112 -18.40 -12.80 16.55
CA ILE A 112 -17.69 -11.73 15.83
C ILE A 112 -16.59 -11.13 16.70
N VAL A 113 -16.91 -10.76 17.95
CA VAL A 113 -15.93 -10.11 18.85
C VAL A 113 -14.78 -11.05 19.19
N THR A 114 -15.04 -12.33 19.45
CA THR A 114 -14.01 -13.33 19.73
C THR A 114 -13.11 -13.58 18.52
N ASN A 115 -13.62 -13.42 17.29
CA ASN A 115 -12.87 -13.61 16.05
C ASN A 115 -12.35 -12.32 15.42
N THR A 116 -12.31 -11.20 16.14
CA THR A 116 -11.88 -9.88 15.61
C THR A 116 -10.50 -9.97 14.95
N TRP A 117 -9.55 -10.67 15.57
CA TRP A 117 -8.21 -10.85 15.01
C TRP A 117 -8.21 -11.64 13.70
N ASN A 118 -8.95 -12.75 13.67
CA ASN A 118 -9.08 -13.59 12.47
C ASN A 118 -9.73 -12.81 11.31
N ILE A 119 -10.69 -11.93 11.61
CA ILE A 119 -11.32 -11.06 10.60
C ILE A 119 -10.31 -10.07 10.04
N VAL A 120 -9.52 -9.41 10.90
CA VAL A 120 -8.46 -8.48 10.46
C VAL A 120 -7.46 -9.20 9.56
N MET A 121 -7.03 -10.40 9.92
CA MET A 121 -6.14 -11.20 9.09
C MET A 121 -6.78 -11.58 7.75
N GLY A 122 -8.06 -11.97 7.73
CA GLY A 122 -8.77 -12.23 6.49
C GLY A 122 -8.86 -11.00 5.56
N VAL A 123 -8.99 -9.78 6.11
CA VAL A 123 -8.92 -8.55 5.31
C VAL A 123 -7.53 -8.33 4.72
N PHE A 124 -6.48 -8.60 5.49
CA PHE A 124 -5.12 -8.54 4.97
C PHE A 124 -4.89 -9.55 3.85
N ASP A 125 -5.36 -10.79 3.99
CA ASP A 125 -5.24 -11.82 2.94
C ASP A 125 -5.93 -11.37 1.64
N MET A 126 -7.12 -10.79 1.74
CA MET A 126 -7.80 -10.21 0.56
C MET A 126 -7.00 -9.04 -0.03
N ALA A 127 -6.48 -8.13 0.80
CA ALA A 127 -5.68 -7.01 0.32
C ALA A 127 -4.40 -7.49 -0.38
N GLN A 128 -3.75 -8.53 0.15
CA GLN A 128 -2.58 -9.14 -0.48
C GLN A 128 -2.89 -9.71 -1.86
N SER A 129 -4.07 -10.31 -2.06
CA SER A 129 -4.47 -10.79 -3.38
C SER A 129 -4.56 -9.67 -4.42
N VAL A 130 -4.96 -8.46 -4.01
CA VAL A 130 -5.00 -7.26 -4.87
C VAL A 130 -3.59 -6.71 -5.10
N VAL A 131 -2.77 -6.65 -4.05
CA VAL A 131 -1.39 -6.18 -4.16
C VAL A 131 -0.55 -7.12 -5.03
N ALA A 132 -0.73 -8.44 -4.94
CA ALA A 132 -0.03 -9.40 -5.78
C ALA A 132 -0.38 -9.21 -7.27
N GLN A 133 -1.65 -8.90 -7.58
CA GLN A 133 -2.07 -8.55 -8.94
C GLN A 133 -1.42 -7.24 -9.39
N ALA A 134 -1.41 -6.22 -8.53
CA ALA A 134 -0.78 -4.93 -8.83
C ALA A 134 0.75 -5.04 -9.00
N ALA A 135 1.43 -5.85 -8.20
CA ALA A 135 2.87 -6.11 -8.33
C ALA A 135 3.22 -6.81 -9.65
N GLY A 136 2.32 -7.66 -10.17
CA GLY A 136 2.45 -8.24 -11.51
C GLY A 136 2.48 -7.17 -12.61
N ILE A 137 1.65 -6.13 -12.48
CA ILE A 137 1.60 -4.98 -13.40
C ILE A 137 2.81 -4.06 -13.23
N ILE A 138 3.27 -3.83 -11.99
CA ILE A 138 4.48 -3.02 -11.74
C ILE A 138 5.70 -3.67 -12.41
N ASN A 139 5.84 -4.99 -12.32
CA ASN A 139 6.96 -5.70 -12.94
C ASN A 139 6.86 -5.77 -14.48
N SER A 140 5.66 -5.75 -15.07
CA SER A 140 5.50 -5.82 -16.53
C SER A 140 5.48 -4.45 -17.22
N ASP A 141 4.82 -3.46 -16.61
CA ASP A 141 4.42 -2.21 -17.27
C ASP A 141 5.05 -0.96 -16.63
N ALA A 142 5.56 -1.06 -15.39
CA ALA A 142 6.22 0.06 -14.71
C ALA A 142 7.75 0.04 -14.81
N SER A 143 8.35 -0.99 -15.42
CA SER A 143 9.74 -0.89 -15.87
C SER A 143 9.78 0.21 -16.92
N ILE A 144 10.37 1.34 -16.58
CA ILE A 144 10.56 2.42 -17.54
C ILE A 144 11.38 1.83 -18.69
N ASP A 145 10.83 1.82 -19.91
CA ASP A 145 11.59 1.45 -21.10
C ASP A 145 12.61 2.56 -21.38
N ILE A 146 13.75 2.44 -20.71
CA ILE A 146 14.87 3.34 -20.81
C ILE A 146 15.37 3.41 -22.26
N SER A 147 15.19 2.34 -23.05
CA SER A 147 15.69 2.31 -24.43
C SER A 147 14.94 3.31 -25.32
N SER A 148 13.61 3.37 -25.24
CA SER A 148 12.84 4.33 -26.05
C SER A 148 13.05 5.78 -25.59
N VAL A 149 13.10 6.03 -24.27
CA VAL A 149 13.33 7.37 -23.73
C VAL A 149 14.77 7.86 -24.00
N MET A 150 15.78 6.99 -23.91
CA MET A 150 17.15 7.33 -24.26
C MET A 150 17.32 7.57 -25.77
N THR A 151 16.66 6.77 -26.61
CA THR A 151 16.72 6.93 -28.07
C THR A 151 16.15 8.27 -28.53
N ASP A 152 15.13 8.81 -27.85
CA ASP A 152 14.54 10.12 -28.15
C ASP A 152 15.30 11.30 -27.50
N LEU A 153 15.99 11.06 -26.37
CA LEU A 153 16.74 12.10 -25.65
C LEU A 153 18.11 12.39 -26.27
N GLU A 154 18.82 11.36 -26.75
CA GLU A 154 20.14 11.51 -27.37
C GLU A 154 20.16 12.51 -28.56
N PRO A 155 19.28 12.41 -29.57
CA PRO A 155 19.26 13.37 -30.68
C PRO A 155 18.85 14.78 -30.23
N ARG A 156 17.94 14.91 -29.26
CA ARG A 156 17.52 16.22 -28.73
C ARG A 156 18.63 16.91 -27.94
N LEU A 157 19.43 16.15 -27.18
CA LEU A 157 20.59 16.68 -26.45
C LEU A 157 21.73 17.03 -27.40
N MET A 158 21.89 16.32 -28.51
CA MET A 158 22.84 16.64 -29.58
C MET A 158 22.46 17.93 -30.33
N GLU A 159 21.15 18.18 -30.51
CA GLU A 159 20.59 19.38 -31.13
C GLU A 159 20.64 20.62 -30.21
N MET A 160 20.78 20.45 -28.89
CA MET A 160 20.89 21.58 -27.97
C MET A 160 22.21 22.36 -28.17
N ASP A 161 22.10 23.68 -28.24
CA ASP A 161 23.26 24.57 -28.25
C ASP A 161 24.00 24.52 -26.90
N ARG A 162 25.33 24.66 -26.92
CA ARG A 162 26.22 24.46 -25.76
C ARG A 162 25.80 25.29 -24.54
N GLY A 163 25.28 26.51 -24.75
CA GLY A 163 24.84 27.40 -23.68
C GLY A 163 23.57 26.91 -22.95
N THR A 164 22.71 26.15 -23.63
CA THR A 164 21.46 25.63 -23.05
C THR A 164 21.72 24.30 -22.34
N ALA A 165 22.56 23.43 -22.92
CA ALA A 165 22.92 22.14 -22.33
C ALA A 165 23.71 22.26 -21.01
N VAL A 166 24.60 23.27 -20.88
CA VAL A 166 25.31 23.52 -19.63
C VAL A 166 24.37 24.09 -18.55
N ARG A 167 23.41 24.95 -18.93
CA ARG A 167 22.43 25.53 -17.99
C ARG A 167 21.46 24.49 -17.43
N THR A 168 21.10 23.46 -18.21
CA THR A 168 20.26 22.34 -17.75
C THR A 168 20.96 21.38 -16.80
N VAL A 169 22.30 21.32 -16.81
CA VAL A 169 23.08 20.50 -15.85
C VAL A 169 23.40 21.28 -14.57
N SER A 170 23.50 22.62 -14.65
CA SER A 170 23.84 23.48 -13.50
C SER A 170 22.67 23.88 -12.61
N ASN A 171 21.44 23.56 -12.98
CA ASN A 171 20.24 23.94 -12.23
C ASN A 171 19.40 22.69 -11.95
N PRO A 172 19.43 22.14 -10.71
CA PRO A 172 18.62 20.99 -10.32
C PRO A 172 17.12 21.30 -10.27
#